data_AF-A0A9P9CZI1-F1
#
_entry.id   AF-A0A9P9CZI1-F1
#
_cell.length_a   1.000
_cell.length_b   1.000
_cell.length_c   1.000
_cell.angle_alpha   90.00
_cell.angle_beta   90.00
_cell.angle_gamma   90.00
#
_symmetry.space_group_name_H-M   'P 1'
#
loop_
_entity.id
_entity.type
_entity.pdbx_description
1 polymer ?
#
loop_
_entity_poly.entity_id
_entity_poly.type
_entity_poly.pdbx_seq_one_letter_code
_entity_poly.pdbx_strand_id
1 'polypeptide(L)'
;MPPSSKDPGSDNEFRQRLTADSNAVAGKSQIHSSNHTATCFKYRQRGRGKDACRFGMPRDLRPHSEVDELGVVHLARNHGWVNPWNPAIASCIRSNHDISWIPTTTKCLALIYYLTNYATKDDVSPHQMLVKAALLKQSMDKAKATQTPDAADMRFRKMDMDQFALRCFNTLSHDREISGVQIANSLLQLPTYYTRNYNFVQVNLWWLSRYVRTAIESTGSLFDGSPEFTGEEECTFQPKDTAPVSRFDNYRWRGPDLAHLTFFEYCMLLDVKRRQCC
;
A
#
# COMPACT_ATOMS: atom_id res chain seq x y z
N MET A 1 5.53 -24.44 -3.62
CA MET A 1 6.09 -23.62 -2.53
C MET A 1 7.01 -22.59 -3.15
N PRO A 2 7.14 -21.39 -2.59
CA PRO A 2 8.10 -20.40 -3.09
C PRO A 2 9.51 -21.00 -3.11
N PRO A 3 10.34 -20.68 -4.12
CA PRO A 3 11.72 -21.16 -4.16
C PRO A 3 12.50 -20.63 -2.95
N SER A 4 13.29 -21.50 -2.33
CA SER A 4 14.17 -21.14 -1.22
C SER A 4 15.38 -20.39 -1.74
N SER A 5 15.73 -19.27 -1.10
CA SER A 5 16.97 -18.52 -1.37
C SER A 5 18.19 -19.12 -0.67
N LYS A 6 18.01 -20.21 0.09
CA LYS A 6 19.07 -20.90 0.85
C LYS A 6 19.54 -22.18 0.18
N ASP A 7 18.87 -22.59 -0.90
CA ASP A 7 19.25 -23.79 -1.64
C ASP A 7 20.55 -23.51 -2.41
N PRO A 8 21.46 -24.50 -2.54
CA PRO A 8 22.76 -24.34 -3.20
C PRO A 8 22.69 -24.15 -4.74
N GLY A 9 21.52 -23.77 -5.27
CA GLY A 9 21.29 -23.58 -6.70
C GLY A 9 21.89 -22.28 -7.23
N SER A 10 22.04 -22.19 -8.56
CA SER A 10 22.49 -20.95 -9.21
C SER A 10 21.38 -19.89 -9.24
N ASP A 11 21.74 -18.61 -9.37
CA ASP A 11 20.78 -17.51 -9.55
C ASP A 11 19.80 -17.75 -10.70
N ASN A 12 20.27 -18.36 -11.79
CA ASN A 12 19.43 -18.69 -12.95
C ASN A 12 18.40 -19.75 -12.59
N GLU A 13 18.78 -20.77 -11.84
CA GLU A 13 17.87 -21.81 -11.37
C GLU A 13 16.81 -21.22 -10.43
N PHE A 14 17.22 -20.36 -9.50
CA PHE A 14 16.29 -19.64 -8.63
C PHE A 14 15.28 -18.82 -9.45
N ARG A 15 15.73 -18.04 -10.43
CA ARG A 15 14.86 -17.23 -11.30
C ARG A 15 13.89 -18.07 -12.11
N GLN A 16 14.32 -19.22 -12.64
CA GLN A 16 13.46 -20.14 -13.38
C GLN A 16 12.37 -20.71 -12.46
N ARG A 17 12.74 -21.19 -11.27
CA ARG A 17 11.78 -21.70 -10.28
C ARG A 17 10.80 -20.62 -9.83
N LEU A 18 11.27 -19.40 -9.61
CA LEU A 18 10.44 -18.24 -9.24
C LEU A 18 9.44 -17.89 -10.35
N THR A 19 9.90 -17.88 -11.59
CA THR A 19 9.06 -17.62 -12.76
C THR A 19 7.98 -18.70 -12.89
N ALA A 20 8.34 -19.97 -12.74
CA ALA A 20 7.39 -21.08 -12.79
C ALA A 20 6.34 -21.02 -11.66
N ASP A 21 6.76 -20.83 -10.41
CA ASP A 21 5.85 -20.77 -9.26
C ASP A 21 4.92 -19.54 -9.35
N SER A 22 5.48 -18.36 -9.66
CA SER A 22 4.69 -17.13 -9.76
C SER A 22 3.69 -17.17 -10.92
N ASN A 23 4.04 -17.75 -12.07
CA ASN A 23 3.10 -17.98 -13.17
C ASN A 23 1.96 -18.91 -12.74
N ALA A 24 2.26 -19.99 -12.02
CA ALA A 24 1.24 -20.91 -11.52
C ALA A 24 0.30 -20.25 -10.51
N VAL A 25 0.82 -19.32 -9.68
CA VAL A 25 -0.01 -18.48 -8.79
C VAL A 25 -0.86 -17.50 -9.60
N ALA A 26 -0.24 -16.75 -10.51
CA ALA A 26 -0.91 -15.73 -11.30
C ALA A 26 -2.05 -16.31 -12.14
N GLY A 27 -1.86 -17.50 -12.71
CA GLY A 27 -2.91 -18.23 -13.43
C GLY A 27 -4.15 -18.58 -12.58
N LYS A 28 -4.04 -18.54 -11.25
CA LYS A 28 -5.14 -18.82 -10.32
C LYS A 28 -5.70 -17.57 -9.65
N SER A 29 -4.84 -16.60 -9.30
CA SER A 29 -5.22 -15.46 -8.46
C SER A 29 -5.24 -14.12 -9.21
N GLN A 30 -4.60 -14.02 -10.38
CA GLN A 30 -4.45 -12.77 -11.14
C GLN A 30 -5.34 -12.70 -12.39
N ILE A 31 -6.04 -13.78 -12.73
CA ILE A 31 -6.93 -13.82 -13.88
C ILE A 31 -8.25 -13.13 -13.56
N HIS A 32 -8.58 -12.12 -14.35
CA HIS A 32 -9.91 -11.53 -14.38
C HIS A 32 -10.87 -12.46 -15.15
N SER A 33 -12.05 -12.72 -14.60
CA SER A 33 -13.05 -13.58 -15.24
C SER A 33 -13.62 -12.95 -16.52
N SER A 34 -13.63 -13.71 -17.62
CA SER A 34 -14.23 -13.30 -18.89
C SER A 34 -15.74 -13.06 -18.82
N ASN A 35 -16.41 -13.71 -17.86
CA ASN A 35 -17.85 -13.52 -17.64
C ASN A 35 -18.16 -12.22 -16.87
N HIS A 36 -17.13 -11.52 -16.40
CA HIS A 36 -17.23 -10.37 -15.51
C HIS A 36 -18.04 -10.64 -14.23
N THR A 37 -18.02 -9.68 -13.32
CA THR A 37 -18.79 -9.70 -12.07
C THR A 37 -19.48 -8.37 -11.89
N ALA A 38 -20.45 -8.26 -10.97
CA ALA A 38 -21.15 -6.99 -10.71
C ALA A 38 -20.19 -5.82 -10.42
N THR A 39 -19.04 -6.09 -9.78
CA THR A 39 -18.00 -5.09 -9.50
C THR A 39 -17.40 -4.49 -10.77
N CYS A 40 -17.36 -5.23 -11.88
CA CYS A 40 -16.87 -4.76 -13.17
C CYS A 40 -17.71 -3.60 -13.72
N PHE A 41 -18.97 -3.51 -13.31
CA PHE A 41 -19.92 -2.50 -13.78
C PHE A 41 -20.23 -1.44 -12.72
N LYS A 42 -19.59 -1.54 -11.53
CA LYS A 42 -19.74 -0.55 -10.46
C LYS A 42 -19.11 0.78 -10.88
N TYR A 43 -19.77 1.90 -10.60
CA TYR A 43 -19.31 3.25 -10.96
C TYR A 43 -18.98 3.44 -12.45
N ARG A 44 -19.73 2.75 -13.32
CA ARG A 44 -19.52 2.80 -14.76
C ARG A 44 -19.53 4.25 -15.25
N GLN A 45 -18.45 4.64 -15.93
CA GLN A 45 -18.32 5.96 -16.52
C GLN A 45 -19.34 6.12 -17.65
N ARG A 46 -20.12 7.21 -17.61
CA ARG A 46 -21.04 7.56 -18.69
C ARG A 46 -20.23 7.72 -20.00
N GLY A 47 -20.68 7.08 -21.08
CA GLY A 47 -20.06 7.20 -22.41
C GLY A 47 -19.16 6.02 -22.84
N ARG A 48 -18.71 5.15 -21.93
CA ARG A 48 -18.11 3.87 -22.33
C ARG A 48 -19.24 2.85 -22.59
N GLY A 49 -19.14 2.04 -23.66
CA GLY A 49 -20.19 1.10 -24.12
C GLY A 49 -20.80 0.21 -23.01
N LYS A 50 -21.97 -0.38 -23.27
CA LYS A 50 -22.78 -1.12 -22.27
C LYS A 50 -21.99 -2.20 -21.51
N ASP A 51 -21.01 -2.81 -22.18
CA ASP A 51 -20.22 -3.93 -21.65
C ASP A 51 -18.78 -3.52 -21.25
N ALA A 52 -18.50 -2.23 -21.10
CA ALA A 52 -17.16 -1.76 -20.75
C ALA A 52 -16.82 -2.07 -19.29
N CYS A 53 -15.87 -2.98 -19.09
CA CYS A 53 -15.33 -3.32 -17.78
C CYS A 53 -14.63 -2.11 -17.14
N ARG A 54 -14.99 -1.78 -15.89
CA ARG A 54 -14.35 -0.74 -15.08
C ARG A 54 -12.83 -0.92 -14.99
N PHE A 55 -12.35 -2.16 -14.96
CA PHE A 55 -10.92 -2.50 -14.86
C PHE A 55 -10.21 -2.49 -16.21
N GLY A 56 -10.90 -2.15 -17.30
CA GLY A 56 -10.33 -2.11 -18.65
C GLY A 56 -9.97 -3.48 -19.22
N MET A 57 -10.71 -4.53 -18.85
CA MET A 57 -10.50 -5.89 -19.36
C MET A 57 -11.38 -6.16 -20.60
N PRO A 58 -10.87 -6.90 -21.61
CA PRO A 58 -9.49 -7.33 -21.76
C PRO A 58 -8.55 -6.15 -22.07
N ARG A 59 -7.32 -6.21 -21.57
CA ARG A 59 -6.26 -5.23 -21.89
C ARG A 59 -5.54 -5.62 -23.18
N ASP A 60 -5.00 -4.61 -23.86
CA ASP A 60 -4.20 -4.83 -25.07
C ASP A 60 -2.97 -5.69 -24.78
N LEU A 61 -2.66 -6.60 -25.70
CA LEU A 61 -1.43 -7.37 -25.69
C LEU A 61 -0.26 -6.46 -26.07
N ARG A 62 0.89 -6.65 -25.42
CA ARG A 62 2.12 -5.91 -25.71
C ARG A 62 3.29 -6.87 -25.83
N PRO A 63 3.98 -6.94 -26.98
CA PRO A 63 5.06 -7.91 -27.17
C PRO A 63 6.31 -7.58 -26.35
N HIS A 64 6.60 -6.30 -26.12
CA HIS A 64 7.76 -5.84 -25.35
C HIS A 64 7.34 -4.81 -24.30
N SER A 65 8.17 -4.68 -23.26
CA SER A 65 8.02 -3.62 -22.27
C SER A 65 8.64 -2.34 -22.81
N GLU A 66 7.99 -1.21 -22.60
CA GLU A 66 8.44 0.11 -23.06
C GLU A 66 8.10 1.19 -22.03
N VAL A 67 8.78 2.32 -22.13
CA VAL A 67 8.47 3.54 -21.39
C VAL A 67 7.97 4.54 -22.42
N ASP A 68 6.77 5.08 -22.22
CA ASP A 68 6.24 6.10 -23.12
C ASP A 68 6.85 7.49 -22.84
N GLU A 69 6.51 8.45 -23.70
CA GLU A 69 6.98 9.84 -23.62
C GLU A 69 6.64 10.53 -22.29
N LEU A 70 5.65 10.01 -21.54
CA LEU A 70 5.24 10.53 -20.24
C LEU A 70 5.93 9.81 -19.07
N GLY A 71 6.89 8.92 -19.34
CA GLY A 71 7.59 8.12 -18.34
C GLY A 71 6.77 6.96 -17.80
N VAL A 72 5.63 6.61 -18.44
CA VAL A 72 4.80 5.48 -18.02
C VAL A 72 5.37 4.17 -18.55
N VAL A 73 5.66 3.26 -17.61
CA VAL A 73 6.10 1.91 -17.91
C VAL A 73 4.91 1.07 -18.37
N HIS A 74 4.96 0.60 -19.61
CA HIS A 74 4.06 -0.40 -20.17
C HIS A 74 4.78 -1.75 -20.18
N LEU A 75 4.35 -2.69 -19.36
CA LEU A 75 4.94 -4.02 -19.32
C LEU A 75 4.47 -4.88 -20.49
N ALA A 76 5.36 -5.73 -21.01
CA ALA A 76 5.01 -6.80 -21.94
C ALA A 76 3.85 -7.63 -21.37
N ARG A 77 2.88 -7.93 -22.22
CA ARG A 77 1.65 -8.65 -21.88
C ARG A 77 1.31 -9.64 -22.99
N ASN A 78 1.41 -10.92 -22.67
CA ASN A 78 1.01 -12.03 -23.53
C ASN A 78 -0.44 -12.51 -23.27
N HIS A 79 -1.10 -12.01 -22.22
CA HIS A 79 -2.48 -12.37 -21.91
C HIS A 79 -3.31 -11.17 -21.42
N GLY A 80 -4.38 -10.82 -22.16
CA GLY A 80 -5.15 -9.60 -21.93
C GLY A 80 -6.02 -9.59 -20.66
N TRP A 81 -6.30 -10.76 -20.09
CA TRP A 81 -7.14 -10.90 -18.89
C TRP A 81 -6.36 -11.03 -17.58
N VAL A 82 -5.03 -11.08 -17.66
CA VAL A 82 -4.18 -11.23 -16.47
C VAL A 82 -3.78 -9.84 -15.99
N ASN A 83 -3.99 -9.56 -14.71
CA ASN A 83 -3.42 -8.37 -14.09
C ASN A 83 -1.89 -8.51 -13.99
N PRO A 84 -1.12 -7.42 -14.20
CA PRO A 84 0.31 -7.41 -13.91
C PRO A 84 0.57 -7.85 -12.47
N TRP A 85 1.63 -8.63 -12.27
CA TRP A 85 2.02 -9.12 -10.95
C TRP A 85 3.53 -9.07 -10.79
N ASN A 86 3.99 -9.02 -9.55
CA ASN A 86 5.39 -9.19 -9.21
C ASN A 86 5.66 -10.66 -8.87
N PRO A 87 6.65 -11.31 -9.50
CA PRO A 87 6.94 -12.72 -9.25
C PRO A 87 7.21 -13.07 -7.78
N ALA A 88 8.01 -12.25 -7.09
CA ALA A 88 8.36 -12.49 -5.70
C ALA A 88 7.14 -12.35 -4.78
N ILE A 89 6.34 -11.28 -4.97
CA ILE A 89 5.12 -11.10 -4.19
C ILE A 89 4.14 -12.25 -4.46
N ALA A 90 3.88 -12.60 -5.72
CA ALA A 90 3.00 -13.71 -6.09
C ALA A 90 3.40 -15.01 -5.37
N SER A 91 4.68 -15.37 -5.40
CA SER A 91 5.19 -16.59 -4.78
C SER A 91 5.04 -16.59 -3.26
N CYS A 92 5.26 -15.44 -2.62
CA CYS A 92 5.18 -15.29 -1.17
C CYS A 92 3.75 -15.25 -0.64
N ILE A 93 2.89 -14.37 -1.17
CA ILE A 93 1.55 -14.13 -0.61
C ILE A 93 0.48 -15.03 -1.22
N ARG A 94 0.75 -15.60 -2.40
CA ARG A 94 -0.14 -16.50 -3.15
C ARG A 94 -1.56 -15.97 -3.38
N SER A 95 -1.69 -14.64 -3.45
CA SER A 95 -2.95 -13.92 -3.61
C SER A 95 -2.85 -12.84 -4.69
N ASN A 96 -4.00 -12.29 -5.07
CA ASN A 96 -4.09 -11.17 -5.99
C ASN A 96 -3.39 -9.95 -5.40
N HIS A 97 -2.56 -9.29 -6.20
CA HIS A 97 -1.91 -8.02 -5.88
C HIS A 97 -1.66 -7.24 -7.15
N ASP A 98 -1.53 -5.93 -7.00
CA ASP A 98 -1.26 -5.01 -8.11
C ASP A 98 -0.11 -4.07 -7.70
N ILE A 99 0.79 -3.80 -8.63
CA ILE A 99 1.88 -2.83 -8.47
C ILE A 99 1.84 -1.89 -9.65
N SER A 100 1.73 -0.60 -9.35
CA SER A 100 1.82 0.45 -10.37
C SER A 100 2.96 1.40 -10.06
N TRP A 101 3.77 1.69 -11.07
CA TRP A 101 4.68 2.82 -11.05
C TRP A 101 3.90 4.13 -11.16
N ILE A 102 4.39 5.19 -10.49
CA ILE A 102 3.74 6.50 -10.41
C ILE A 102 4.72 7.57 -10.95
N PRO A 103 4.85 7.68 -12.28
CA PRO A 103 5.79 8.61 -12.91
C PRO A 103 5.27 10.05 -13.02
N THR A 104 3.95 10.25 -12.95
CA THR A 104 3.33 11.56 -13.25
C THR A 104 2.67 12.18 -12.04
N THR A 105 2.61 13.51 -12.02
CA THR A 105 1.90 14.30 -11.01
C THR A 105 0.43 13.91 -10.92
N THR A 106 -0.23 13.67 -12.06
CA THR A 106 -1.63 13.21 -12.11
C THR A 106 -1.82 11.86 -11.42
N LYS A 107 -0.95 10.88 -11.68
CA LYS A 107 -1.02 9.56 -11.00
C LYS A 107 -0.73 9.68 -9.50
N CYS A 108 0.21 10.56 -9.12
CA CYS A 108 0.52 10.83 -7.72
C CYS A 108 -0.69 11.44 -6.99
N LEU A 109 -1.30 12.49 -7.54
CA LEU A 109 -2.52 13.09 -7.00
C LEU A 109 -3.66 12.07 -6.89
N ALA A 110 -3.89 11.27 -7.94
CA ALA A 110 -4.89 10.21 -7.91
C ALA A 110 -4.61 9.17 -6.81
N LEU A 111 -3.34 8.80 -6.59
CA LEU A 111 -2.96 7.92 -5.47
C LEU A 111 -3.24 8.59 -4.13
N ILE A 112 -2.89 9.87 -3.94
CA ILE A 112 -3.16 10.59 -2.69
C ILE A 112 -4.66 10.57 -2.39
N TYR A 113 -5.51 10.93 -3.36
CA TYR A 113 -6.96 10.85 -3.19
C TYR A 113 -7.44 9.43 -2.86
N TYR A 114 -6.88 8.42 -3.52
CA TYR A 114 -7.19 7.03 -3.22
C TYR A 114 -6.81 6.67 -1.78
N LEU A 115 -5.58 6.96 -1.36
CA LEU A 115 -5.10 6.69 0.00
C LEU A 115 -5.94 7.41 1.05
N THR A 116 -6.22 8.70 0.86
CA THR A 116 -7.06 9.48 1.76
C THR A 116 -8.46 8.87 1.86
N ASN A 117 -9.10 8.54 0.74
CA ASN A 117 -10.42 7.89 0.75
C ASN A 117 -10.45 6.55 1.50
N TYR A 118 -9.33 5.80 1.48
CA TYR A 118 -9.22 4.55 2.21
C TYR A 118 -8.88 4.76 3.69
N ALA A 119 -8.04 5.75 4.01
CA ALA A 119 -7.71 6.12 5.38
C ALA A 119 -8.95 6.65 6.13
N THR A 120 -9.81 7.40 5.45
CA THR A 120 -11.07 7.92 5.99
C THR A 120 -12.26 6.98 5.75
N LYS A 121 -12.02 5.74 5.30
CA LYS A 121 -13.11 4.81 4.93
C LYS A 121 -13.92 4.35 6.13
N ASP A 122 -13.28 4.30 7.29
CA ASP A 122 -13.89 3.95 8.57
C ASP A 122 -14.56 5.16 9.24
N ASP A 123 -14.45 6.36 8.65
CA ASP A 123 -15.16 7.53 9.15
C ASP A 123 -16.65 7.42 8.84
N VAL A 124 -17.45 7.75 9.86
CA VAL A 124 -18.90 7.75 9.73
C VAL A 124 -19.29 8.83 8.72
N SER A 125 -20.04 8.45 7.68
CA SER A 125 -20.47 9.43 6.68
C SER A 125 -21.32 10.53 7.33
N PRO A 126 -21.16 11.82 6.95
CA PRO A 126 -21.96 12.91 7.52
C PRO A 126 -23.47 12.68 7.39
N HIS A 127 -23.91 12.02 6.32
CA HIS A 127 -25.31 11.64 6.13
C HIS A 127 -25.79 10.63 7.18
N GLN A 128 -25.00 9.58 7.48
CA GLN A 128 -25.34 8.63 8.54
C GLN A 128 -25.41 9.32 9.91
N MET A 129 -24.54 10.29 10.18
CA MET A 129 -24.62 11.10 11.39
C MET A 129 -25.93 11.87 11.48
N LEU A 130 -26.34 12.55 10.42
CA LEU A 130 -27.60 13.30 10.37
C LEU A 130 -28.82 12.40 10.53
N VAL A 131 -28.85 11.25 9.84
CA VAL A 131 -29.96 10.29 9.95
C VAL A 131 -30.06 9.72 11.37
N LYS A 132 -28.94 9.29 11.97
CA LYS A 132 -28.96 8.79 13.35
C LYS A 132 -29.35 9.86 14.35
N ALA A 133 -28.89 11.10 14.17
CA ALA A 133 -29.32 12.22 15.00
C ALA A 133 -30.84 12.44 14.89
N ALA A 134 -31.38 12.47 13.68
CA ALA A 134 -32.83 12.61 13.47
C ALA A 134 -33.63 11.48 14.15
N LEU A 135 -33.19 10.22 13.99
CA LEU A 135 -33.84 9.06 14.62
C LEU A 135 -33.75 9.09 16.14
N LEU A 136 -32.60 9.49 16.70
CA LEU A 136 -32.42 9.62 18.14
C LEU A 136 -33.33 10.71 18.70
N LYS A 137 -33.40 11.87 18.03
CA LYS A 137 -34.30 12.96 18.41
C LYS A 137 -35.76 12.54 18.35
N GLN A 138 -36.16 11.85 17.27
CA GLN A 138 -37.51 11.31 17.13
C GLN A 138 -37.85 10.32 18.25
N SER A 139 -36.89 9.46 18.64
CA SER A 139 -37.07 8.52 19.74
C SER A 139 -37.21 9.23 21.08
N MET A 140 -36.43 10.28 21.33
CA MET A 140 -36.56 11.12 22.52
C MET A 140 -37.91 11.84 22.57
N ASP A 141 -38.38 12.39 21.46
CA ASP A 141 -39.65 13.12 21.39
C ASP A 141 -40.84 12.17 21.56
N LYS A 142 -40.78 10.99 20.93
CA LYS A 142 -41.77 9.92 21.13
C LYS A 142 -41.81 9.49 22.60
N ALA A 143 -40.65 9.23 23.21
CA ALA A 143 -40.57 8.85 24.62
C ALA A 143 -41.15 9.93 25.53
N LYS A 144 -40.96 11.23 25.24
CA LYS A 144 -41.57 12.34 25.99
C LYS A 144 -43.09 12.40 25.82
N ALA A 145 -43.61 12.06 24.64
CA ALA A 145 -45.05 12.08 24.34
C ALA A 145 -45.82 10.85 24.84
N THR A 146 -45.16 9.70 25.08
CA THR A 146 -45.80 8.46 25.57
C THR A 146 -46.48 8.67 26.93
N GLN A 147 -47.72 8.21 27.14
CA GLN A 147 -48.38 8.39 28.45
C GLN A 147 -47.98 7.32 29.48
N THR A 148 -47.74 6.08 29.00
CA THR A 148 -47.29 4.94 29.80
C THR A 148 -45.87 4.52 29.38
N PRO A 149 -44.82 5.19 29.89
CA PRO A 149 -43.46 4.93 29.45
C PRO A 149 -42.95 3.58 29.95
N ASP A 150 -42.27 2.85 29.08
CA ASP A 150 -41.51 1.66 29.46
C ASP A 150 -40.10 2.02 30.00
N ALA A 151 -39.29 1.00 30.32
CA ALA A 151 -37.94 1.21 30.83
C ALA A 151 -37.00 1.91 29.83
N ALA A 152 -37.24 1.76 28.51
CA ALA A 152 -36.45 2.40 27.47
C ALA A 152 -36.87 3.88 27.30
N ASP A 153 -38.16 4.17 27.31
CA ASP A 153 -38.70 5.54 27.30
C ASP A 153 -38.19 6.35 28.49
N MET A 154 -38.16 5.74 29.68
CA MET A 154 -37.62 6.37 30.89
C MET A 154 -36.14 6.70 30.77
N ARG A 155 -35.35 5.90 30.02
CA ARG A 155 -33.95 6.25 29.71
C ARG A 155 -33.88 7.45 28.79
N PHE A 156 -34.66 7.48 27.72
CA PHE A 156 -34.68 8.60 26.77
C PHE A 156 -35.17 9.92 27.40
N ARG A 157 -36.15 9.86 28.31
CA ARG A 157 -36.62 11.04 29.06
C ARG A 157 -35.56 11.67 29.96
N LYS A 158 -34.65 10.85 30.50
CA LYS A 158 -33.52 11.31 31.32
C LYS A 158 -32.36 11.83 30.46
N MET A 159 -32.40 11.67 29.15
CA MET A 159 -31.36 12.18 28.26
C MET A 159 -31.63 13.65 27.93
N ASP A 160 -30.60 14.47 28.12
CA ASP A 160 -30.62 15.88 27.77
C ASP A 160 -29.85 16.16 26.46
N MET A 161 -30.09 17.34 25.88
CA MET A 161 -29.51 17.80 24.62
C MET A 161 -28.02 18.16 24.74
N ASP A 162 -27.51 18.45 25.95
CA ASP A 162 -26.12 18.85 26.19
C ASP A 162 -25.08 17.81 25.72
N GLN A 163 -25.43 16.52 25.70
CA GLN A 163 -24.59 15.44 25.21
C GLN A 163 -25.12 14.78 23.94
N PHE A 164 -26.07 15.42 23.25
CA PHE A 164 -26.76 14.82 22.12
C PHE A 164 -25.81 14.42 20.99
N ALA A 165 -24.85 15.28 20.64
CA ALA A 165 -23.84 14.99 19.62
C ALA A 165 -22.98 13.76 20.00
N LEU A 166 -22.53 13.69 21.26
CA LEU A 166 -21.75 12.57 21.77
C LEU A 166 -22.56 11.26 21.77
N ARG A 167 -23.86 11.32 22.12
CA ARG A 167 -24.76 10.16 22.04
C ARG A 167 -24.94 9.68 20.61
N CYS A 168 -25.14 10.61 19.66
CA CYS A 168 -25.21 10.27 18.23
C CYS A 168 -23.93 9.59 17.76
N PHE A 169 -22.77 10.12 18.15
CA PHE A 169 -21.47 9.53 17.84
C PHE A 169 -21.28 8.13 18.45
N ASN A 170 -21.63 7.95 19.73
CA ASN A 170 -21.48 6.67 20.42
C ASN A 170 -22.40 5.59 19.82
N THR A 171 -23.64 5.93 19.48
CA THR A 171 -24.56 5.02 18.80
C THR A 171 -24.02 4.62 17.41
N LEU A 172 -23.49 5.58 16.66
CA LEU A 172 -22.84 5.28 15.36
C LEU A 172 -21.59 4.43 15.50
N SER A 173 -20.79 4.67 16.53
CA SER A 173 -19.57 3.92 16.81
C SER A 173 -19.89 2.47 17.20
N HIS A 174 -20.99 2.26 17.93
CA HIS A 174 -21.47 0.92 18.28
C HIS A 174 -21.98 0.16 17.05
N ASP A 175 -22.69 0.85 16.16
CA ASP A 175 -23.22 0.26 14.92
C ASP A 175 -22.17 0.18 13.80
N ARG A 176 -20.90 0.45 14.12
CA ARG A 176 -19.82 0.41 13.13
C ARG A 176 -19.60 -1.03 12.67
N GLU A 177 -19.78 -1.26 11.38
CA GLU A 177 -19.43 -2.52 10.75
C GLU A 177 -17.93 -2.79 10.92
N ILE A 178 -17.59 -3.98 11.41
CA ILE A 178 -16.20 -4.44 11.51
C ILE A 178 -15.86 -5.15 10.20
N SER A 179 -14.70 -4.85 9.61
CA SER A 179 -14.31 -5.50 8.36
C SER A 179 -14.11 -7.01 8.57
N GLY A 180 -14.48 -7.81 7.57
CA GLY A 180 -14.27 -9.26 7.62
C GLY A 180 -12.80 -9.66 7.85
N VAL A 181 -11.86 -8.81 7.43
CA VAL A 181 -10.41 -9.00 7.66
C VAL A 181 -10.07 -8.85 9.15
N GLN A 182 -10.63 -7.86 9.84
CA GLN A 182 -10.44 -7.70 11.29
C GLN A 182 -11.03 -8.87 12.07
N ILE A 183 -12.23 -9.35 11.67
CA ILE A 183 -12.86 -10.52 12.29
C ILE A 183 -11.98 -11.76 12.06
N ALA A 184 -11.53 -12.01 10.82
CA ALA A 184 -10.64 -13.12 10.51
C ALA A 184 -9.34 -13.04 11.31
N ASN A 185 -8.71 -11.86 11.40
CA ASN A 185 -7.50 -11.66 12.19
C ASN A 185 -7.71 -12.01 13.67
N SER A 186 -8.84 -11.60 14.25
CA SER A 186 -9.22 -11.93 15.63
C SER A 186 -9.49 -13.42 15.81
N LEU A 187 -10.23 -14.06 14.90
CA LEU A 187 -10.55 -15.48 14.96
C LEU A 187 -9.31 -16.37 14.80
N LEU A 188 -8.38 -15.95 13.94
CA LEU A 188 -7.09 -16.61 13.76
C LEU A 188 -6.08 -16.27 14.86
N GLN A 189 -6.45 -15.44 15.84
CA GLN A 189 -5.60 -14.98 16.94
C GLN A 189 -4.25 -14.42 16.47
N LEU A 190 -4.27 -13.72 15.32
CA LEU A 190 -3.08 -13.12 14.76
C LEU A 190 -2.75 -11.81 15.48
N PRO A 191 -1.46 -11.46 15.62
CA PRO A 191 -1.05 -10.19 16.20
C PRO A 191 -1.69 -9.00 15.48
N THR A 192 -2.13 -7.99 16.22
CA THR A 192 -2.63 -6.73 15.65
C THR A 192 -1.51 -5.84 15.11
N TYR A 193 -0.26 -6.14 15.48
CA TYR A 193 0.95 -5.49 15.00
C TYR A 193 2.07 -6.52 14.81
N TYR A 194 2.80 -6.42 13.70
CA TYR A 194 3.93 -7.31 13.36
C TYR A 194 5.30 -6.65 13.57
N THR A 195 5.34 -5.37 13.94
CA THR A 195 6.57 -4.63 14.20
C THR A 195 7.17 -5.04 15.54
N ARG A 196 8.30 -5.76 15.52
CA ARG A 196 9.03 -6.17 16.73
C ARG A 196 9.86 -5.03 17.36
N ASN A 197 10.35 -4.09 16.56
CA ASN A 197 11.14 -2.93 17.00
C ASN A 197 10.57 -1.64 16.40
N TYR A 198 10.47 -0.59 17.21
CA TYR A 198 9.98 0.75 16.82
C TYR A 198 11.08 1.69 16.32
N ASN A 199 12.27 1.16 16.02
CA ASN A 199 13.38 1.97 15.56
C ASN A 199 13.15 2.35 14.09
N PHE A 200 12.43 3.45 13.87
CA PHE A 200 12.34 4.06 12.56
C PHE A 200 13.71 4.61 12.18
N VAL A 201 14.25 4.08 11.08
CA VAL A 201 15.51 4.53 10.53
C VAL A 201 15.24 5.41 9.33
N GLN A 202 15.73 6.64 9.37
CA GLN A 202 15.77 7.49 8.19
C GLN A 202 16.82 6.96 7.21
N VAL A 203 16.37 6.63 6.01
CA VAL A 203 17.22 6.27 4.87
C VAL A 203 17.17 7.41 3.89
N ASN A 204 18.32 8.04 3.65
CA ASN A 204 18.43 9.11 2.67
C ASN A 204 18.47 8.50 1.25
N LEU A 205 17.37 8.66 0.51
CA LEU A 205 17.21 8.09 -0.82
C LEU A 205 18.07 8.78 -1.91
N TRP A 206 18.63 9.97 -1.63
CA TRP A 206 19.59 10.60 -2.53
C TRP A 206 20.84 9.73 -2.69
N TRP A 207 21.36 9.19 -1.58
CA TRP A 207 22.50 8.27 -1.61
C TRP A 207 22.17 6.99 -2.39
N LEU A 208 20.98 6.42 -2.19
CA LEU A 208 20.53 5.26 -2.97
C LEU A 208 20.53 5.58 -4.48
N SER A 209 19.94 6.72 -4.84
CA SER A 209 19.88 7.19 -6.22
C SER A 209 21.27 7.35 -6.82
N ARG A 210 22.23 7.90 -6.05
CA ARG A 210 23.63 7.98 -6.44
C ARG A 210 24.26 6.61 -6.67
N TYR A 211 24.10 5.62 -5.78
CA TYR A 211 24.63 4.27 -6.02
C TYR A 211 24.02 3.61 -7.24
N VAL A 212 22.71 3.79 -7.45
CA VAL A 212 22.01 3.25 -8.62
C VAL A 212 22.55 3.90 -9.90
N ARG A 213 22.72 5.24 -9.92
CA ARG A 213 23.36 5.95 -11.05
C ARG A 213 24.76 5.43 -11.30
N THR A 214 25.62 5.35 -10.28
CA THR A 214 26.98 4.83 -10.42
C THR A 214 26.99 3.38 -10.91
N ALA A 215 26.06 2.53 -10.46
CA ALA A 215 25.93 1.15 -10.93
C ALA A 215 25.48 1.08 -12.39
N ILE A 216 24.56 1.96 -12.81
CA ILE A 216 24.10 2.07 -14.19
C ILE A 216 25.23 2.61 -15.09
N GLU A 217 25.92 3.67 -14.68
CA GLU A 217 27.04 4.28 -15.40
C GLU A 217 28.22 3.33 -15.54
N SER A 218 28.55 2.56 -14.49
CA SER A 218 29.57 1.50 -14.57
C SER A 218 29.17 0.32 -15.47
N THR A 219 27.88 0.21 -15.80
CA THR A 219 27.36 -0.75 -16.79
C THR A 219 27.21 -0.11 -18.19
N GLY A 220 27.18 1.23 -18.27
CA GLY A 220 26.74 2.02 -19.42
C GLY A 220 27.83 2.81 -20.15
N SER A 221 29.08 2.34 -20.17
CA SER A 221 30.19 2.98 -20.91
C SER A 221 30.06 2.90 -22.46
N LEU A 222 28.85 2.87 -23.04
CA LEU A 222 28.68 2.82 -24.50
C LEU A 222 27.68 3.80 -25.11
N PHE A 223 26.83 4.51 -24.37
CA PHE A 223 25.93 5.49 -25.00
C PHE A 223 25.72 6.77 -24.20
N ASP A 224 26.34 7.81 -24.79
CA ASP A 224 25.95 9.21 -24.87
C ASP A 224 26.04 10.11 -23.64
N GLY A 225 26.80 11.19 -23.85
CA GLY A 225 27.06 12.26 -22.90
C GLY A 225 26.07 13.40 -23.13
N SER A 226 25.08 13.51 -22.27
CA SER A 226 24.48 14.80 -21.97
C SER A 226 24.12 14.86 -20.48
N PRO A 227 24.52 15.93 -19.76
CA PRO A 227 24.09 16.11 -18.39
C PRO A 227 22.68 16.67 -18.39
N GLU A 228 21.66 15.82 -18.26
CA GLU A 228 20.31 16.27 -17.93
C GLU A 228 20.30 16.79 -16.49
N PHE A 229 20.16 18.10 -16.36
CA PHE A 229 19.97 18.81 -15.10
C PHE A 229 18.56 18.50 -14.56
N THR A 230 18.37 17.34 -13.93
CA THR A 230 17.19 17.08 -13.11
C THR A 230 17.26 17.97 -11.88
N GLY A 231 16.23 18.81 -11.67
CA GLY A 231 16.08 19.67 -10.49
C GLY A 231 15.90 18.87 -9.20
N GLU A 232 16.98 18.22 -8.77
CA GLU A 232 17.11 17.64 -7.44
C GLU A 232 17.33 18.79 -6.47
N GLU A 233 16.40 18.97 -5.52
CA GLU A 233 16.59 19.84 -4.38
C GLU A 233 17.76 19.24 -3.57
N GLU A 234 18.95 19.79 -3.79
CA GLU A 234 20.16 19.42 -3.06
C GLU A 234 19.82 19.59 -1.57
N CYS A 235 19.88 18.50 -0.78
CA CYS A 235 19.76 18.64 0.67
C CYS A 235 20.90 19.55 1.13
N THR A 236 20.62 20.83 1.33
CA THR A 236 21.59 21.83 1.79
C THR A 236 22.11 21.41 3.15
N PHE A 237 23.31 20.82 3.16
CA PHE A 237 24.07 20.58 4.38
C PHE A 237 24.79 21.87 4.77
N GLN A 238 24.61 22.31 6.02
CA GLN A 238 25.42 23.41 6.52
C GLN A 238 26.86 22.92 6.73
N PRO A 239 27.89 23.72 6.38
CA PRO A 239 29.31 23.33 6.46
C PRO A 239 29.82 22.88 7.85
N LYS A 240 29.01 23.06 8.91
CA LYS A 240 29.33 22.64 10.28
C LYS A 240 28.81 21.25 10.64
N ASP A 241 27.97 20.65 9.81
CA ASP A 241 27.52 19.28 10.01
C ASP A 241 28.52 18.31 9.38
N THR A 242 29.16 17.48 10.20
CA THR A 242 29.93 16.34 9.68
C THR A 242 28.99 15.48 8.86
N ALA A 243 29.21 15.38 7.54
CA ALA A 243 28.37 14.63 6.62
C ALA A 243 27.94 13.30 7.26
N PRO A 244 26.64 13.01 7.40
CA PRO A 244 26.21 11.77 8.01
C PRO A 244 26.75 10.64 7.13
N VAL A 245 27.56 9.75 7.74
CA VAL A 245 28.04 8.55 7.08
C VAL A 245 26.82 7.83 6.52
N SER A 246 26.75 7.69 5.20
CA SER A 246 25.59 7.11 4.56
C SER A 246 25.38 5.70 5.10
N ARG A 247 24.16 5.37 5.52
CA ARG A 247 23.85 4.00 5.98
C ARG A 247 24.13 2.97 4.89
N PHE A 248 24.08 3.38 3.63
CA PHE A 248 24.50 2.56 2.49
C PHE A 248 26.01 2.32 2.49
N ASP A 249 26.85 3.30 2.82
CA ASP A 249 28.29 3.10 2.98
C ASP A 249 28.58 2.15 4.14
N ASN A 250 27.94 2.37 5.30
CA ASN A 250 28.09 1.47 6.45
C ASN A 250 27.70 0.03 6.09
N TYR A 251 26.61 -0.14 5.33
CA TYR A 251 26.19 -1.45 4.85
C TYR A 251 27.17 -2.04 3.83
N ARG A 252 27.69 -1.23 2.91
CA ARG A 252 28.72 -1.65 1.94
C ARG A 252 29.96 -2.17 2.64
N TRP A 253 30.38 -1.52 3.73
CA TRP A 253 31.60 -1.83 4.49
C TRP A 253 31.33 -2.64 5.77
N ARG A 254 30.18 -3.31 5.88
CA ARG A 254 29.74 -4.02 7.09
C ARG A 254 30.62 -5.20 7.54
N GLY A 255 31.55 -5.63 6.71
CA GLY A 255 32.44 -6.74 6.99
C GLY A 255 31.78 -8.13 6.85
N PRO A 256 32.58 -9.20 7.00
CA PRO A 256 32.15 -10.58 6.77
C PRO A 256 31.11 -11.06 7.79
N ASP A 257 31.23 -10.65 9.05
CA ASP A 257 30.33 -11.09 10.13
C ASP A 257 28.89 -10.66 9.89
N LEU A 258 28.70 -9.52 9.22
CA LEU A 258 27.39 -8.95 8.90
C LEU A 258 27.00 -9.17 7.43
N ALA A 259 27.82 -9.90 6.65
CA ALA A 259 27.61 -10.09 5.22
C ALA A 259 26.29 -10.78 4.90
N HIS A 260 25.85 -11.68 5.80
CA HIS A 260 24.63 -12.48 5.68
C HIS A 260 23.33 -11.67 5.89
N LEU A 261 23.42 -10.46 6.46
CA LEU A 261 22.26 -9.60 6.66
C LEU A 261 21.93 -8.85 5.38
N THR A 262 20.65 -8.81 5.02
CA THR A 262 20.13 -7.88 4.00
C THR A 262 20.21 -6.43 4.51
N PHE A 263 20.11 -5.45 3.60
CA PHE A 263 20.11 -4.03 4.00
C PHE A 263 18.98 -3.71 4.98
N PHE A 264 17.82 -4.33 4.77
CA PHE A 264 16.67 -4.22 5.66
C PHE A 264 16.99 -4.75 7.07
N GLU A 265 17.52 -5.97 7.17
CA GLU A 265 17.90 -6.56 8.46
C GLU A 265 19.01 -5.78 9.15
N TYR A 266 20.02 -5.32 8.39
CA TYR A 266 21.10 -4.48 8.90
C TYR A 266 20.55 -3.20 9.54
N CYS A 267 19.65 -2.49 8.87
CA CYS A 267 19.05 -1.26 9.41
C CYS A 267 18.13 -1.52 10.60
N MET A 268 17.45 -2.68 10.63
CA MET A 268 16.50 -3.02 11.69
C MET A 268 17.16 -3.56 12.96
N LEU A 269 18.25 -4.32 12.82
CA LEU A 269 18.88 -5.07 13.91
C LEU A 269 20.09 -4.35 14.52
N LEU A 270 20.73 -3.43 13.79
CA LEU A 270 21.98 -2.82 14.20
C LEU A 270 21.84 -1.33 14.46
N ASP A 271 22.45 -0.87 15.55
CA ASP A 271 22.62 0.55 15.86
C ASP A 271 24.11 0.92 15.70
N VAL A 272 24.40 1.86 14.80
CA VAL A 272 25.76 2.28 14.49
C VAL A 272 26.07 3.53 15.30
N LYS A 273 26.99 3.40 16.27
CA LYS A 273 27.44 4.51 17.11
C LYS A 273 28.81 4.98 16.68
N ARG A 274 29.04 6.31 16.68
CA ARG A 274 30.39 6.86 16.51
C ARG A 274 31.25 6.39 17.68
N ARG A 275 32.45 5.90 17.38
CA ARG A 275 33.43 5.53 18.40
C ARG A 275 33.81 6.80 19.14
N GLN A 276 33.51 6.88 20.45
CA GLN A 276 34.02 7.96 21.28
C GLN A 276 35.53 7.80 21.36
N CYS A 277 36.27 8.80 20.91
CA CYS A 277 37.72 8.86 21.13
C CYS A 277 37.94 9.06 22.64
N CYS A 278 38.67 8.13 23.26
CA CYS A 278 39.31 8.36 24.55
C CYS A 278 40.46 9.34 24.38
#